data_AF-A0AAW5UMB3-F1
#
_entry.id   AF-A0AAW5UMB3-F1
#
_cell.length_a   1.000
_cell.length_b   1.000
_cell.length_c   1.000
_cell.angle_alpha   90.00
_cell.angle_beta   90.00
_cell.angle_gamma   90.00
#
_symmetry.space_group_name_H-M   'P 1'
#
loop_
_entity.id
_entity.type
_entity.pdbx_description
1 polymer ?
#
loop_
_entity_poly.entity_id
_entity_poly.type
_entity_poly.pdbx_seq_one_letter_code
_entity_poly.pdbx_strand_id
1 'polypeptide(L)'
;MNINEEGKYYASMVRKFRTEYNSKNLHGFCKEQNVSYTKMLHCLRNDSYRRPSAKPVSSDAEQGLHPLVVEPADSVTIEPAALPVEQDVDLLLDDIELNFGSKISLHIGSCSKTALVSLIKEMEGTLC
;
A
#
# COMPACT_ATOMS: atom_id res chain seq x y z
N MET A 1 12.51 -24.68 -7.80
CA MET A 1 13.39 -23.72 -7.11
C MET A 1 13.44 -24.13 -5.65
N ASN A 2 14.62 -24.24 -5.03
CA ASN A 2 14.73 -24.62 -3.61
C ASN A 2 14.20 -23.46 -2.75
N ILE A 3 13.21 -23.71 -1.89
CA ILE A 3 12.52 -22.69 -1.07
C ILE A 3 13.53 -21.82 -0.28
N ASN A 4 14.64 -22.44 0.13
CA ASN A 4 15.72 -21.75 0.86
C ASN A 4 16.55 -20.80 -0.02
N GLU A 5 16.70 -21.09 -1.31
CA GLU A 5 17.44 -20.23 -2.25
C GLU A 5 16.59 -19.08 -2.76
N GLU A 6 15.30 -19.32 -2.98
CA GLU A 6 14.35 -18.27 -3.35
C GLU A 6 14.21 -17.23 -2.23
N GLY A 7 14.10 -17.66 -0.97
CA GLY A 7 14.07 -16.74 0.17
C GLY A 7 15.33 -15.87 0.27
N LYS A 8 16.52 -16.44 0.05
CA LYS A 8 17.79 -15.68 0.02
C LYS A 8 17.83 -14.68 -1.12
N TYR A 9 17.36 -15.08 -2.30
CA TYR A 9 17.29 -14.20 -3.48
C TYR A 9 16.43 -12.96 -3.20
N TYR A 10 15.21 -13.16 -2.70
CA TYR A 10 14.33 -12.02 -2.37
C TYR A 10 14.86 -11.17 -1.22
N ALA A 11 15.51 -11.76 -0.21
CA ALA A 11 16.16 -10.98 0.84
C ALA A 11 17.28 -10.08 0.29
N SER A 12 18.05 -10.57 -0.69
CA SER A 12 19.07 -9.76 -1.37
C SER A 12 18.44 -8.62 -2.18
N MET A 13 17.38 -8.91 -2.95
CA MET A 13 16.68 -7.90 -3.74
C MET A 13 16.03 -6.83 -2.87
N VAL A 14 15.37 -7.20 -1.77
CA VAL A 14 14.78 -6.26 -0.80
C VAL A 14 15.84 -5.32 -0.24
N ARG A 15 17.03 -5.84 0.09
CA ARG A 15 18.14 -5.01 0.55
C ARG A 15 18.58 -4.03 -0.54
N LYS A 16 18.80 -4.53 -1.76
CA LYS A 16 19.19 -3.72 -2.93
C LYS A 16 18.19 -2.58 -3.18
N PHE A 17 16.90 -2.89 -3.17
CA PHE A 17 15.84 -1.90 -3.36
C PHE A 17 15.86 -0.80 -2.27
N ARG A 18 16.06 -1.19 -1.01
CA ARG A 18 16.10 -0.24 0.11
C ARG A 18 17.35 0.65 0.09
N THR A 19 18.51 0.09 -0.24
CA THR A 19 19.80 0.79 -0.14
C THR A 19 20.19 1.52 -1.42
N GLU A 20 20.05 0.88 -2.59
CA GLU A 20 20.51 1.45 -3.86
C GLU A 20 19.42 2.30 -4.52
N TYR A 21 18.16 1.87 -4.42
CA TYR A 21 17.01 2.56 -5.03
C TYR A 21 16.28 3.47 -4.03
N ASN A 22 16.78 3.61 -2.81
CA ASN A 22 16.18 4.43 -1.74
C ASN A 22 14.69 4.13 -1.50
N SER A 23 14.28 2.87 -1.72
CA SER A 23 12.87 2.44 -1.65
C SER A 23 11.91 3.19 -2.59
N LYS A 24 12.41 3.80 -3.67
CA LYS A 24 11.59 4.51 -4.67
C LYS A 24 11.40 3.66 -5.91
N ASN A 25 10.26 3.83 -6.57
CA ASN A 25 9.94 3.22 -7.87
C ASN A 25 10.10 1.69 -7.87
N LEU A 26 9.29 1.00 -7.05
CA LEU A 26 9.30 -0.47 -6.97
C LEU A 26 9.03 -1.13 -8.32
N HIS A 27 8.10 -0.57 -9.09
CA HIS A 27 7.73 -1.13 -10.39
C HIS A 27 8.91 -1.12 -11.38
N GLY A 28 9.65 0.00 -11.47
CA GLY A 28 10.86 0.11 -12.27
C GLY A 28 11.97 -0.83 -11.80
N PHE A 29 12.18 -0.91 -10.48
CA PHE A 29 13.13 -1.87 -9.89
C PHE A 29 12.81 -3.31 -10.28
N CYS A 30 11.55 -3.74 -10.14
CA CYS A 30 11.13 -5.10 -10.46
C CYS A 30 11.30 -5.41 -11.95
N LYS A 31 11.01 -4.44 -12.83
CA LYS A 31 11.21 -4.59 -14.28
C LYS A 31 12.70 -4.69 -14.64
N GLU A 32 13.54 -3.86 -14.04
CA GLU A 32 14.99 -3.83 -14.31
C GLU A 32 15.71 -5.07 -13.77
N GLN A 33 15.38 -5.51 -12.56
CA GLN A 33 15.99 -6.67 -11.93
C GLN A 33 15.33 -8.00 -12.33
N ASN A 34 14.29 -7.96 -13.17
CA ASN A 34 13.46 -9.10 -13.56
C ASN A 34 12.94 -9.92 -12.35
N VAL A 35 12.46 -9.20 -11.34
CA VAL A 35 11.91 -9.76 -10.09
C VAL A 35 10.39 -9.67 -10.15
N SER A 36 9.69 -10.70 -9.64
CA SER A 36 8.23 -10.63 -9.52
C SER A 36 7.81 -9.49 -8.59
N TYR A 37 7.02 -8.57 -9.11
CA TYR A 37 6.49 -7.42 -8.36
C TYR A 37 5.72 -7.86 -7.11
N THR A 38 4.79 -8.81 -7.27
CA THR A 38 3.96 -9.32 -6.17
C THR A 38 4.82 -9.96 -5.07
N LYS A 39 5.77 -10.84 -5.43
CA LYS A 39 6.66 -11.45 -4.44
C LYS A 39 7.54 -10.42 -3.74
N MET A 40 8.05 -9.44 -4.47
CA MET A 40 8.85 -8.35 -3.91
C MET A 40 8.03 -7.51 -2.94
N LEU A 41 6.79 -7.18 -3.29
CA LEU A 41 5.85 -6.44 -2.42
C LEU A 41 5.58 -7.21 -1.12
N HIS A 42 5.31 -8.52 -1.21
CA HIS A 42 5.15 -9.37 -0.02
C HIS A 42 6.41 -9.41 0.85
N CYS A 43 7.59 -9.51 0.23
CA CYS A 43 8.86 -9.53 0.97
C CYS A 43 9.14 -8.17 1.63
N LEU A 44 8.73 -7.05 1.02
CA LEU A 44 8.89 -5.72 1.62
C LEU A 44 7.98 -5.49 2.83
N ARG A 45 6.78 -6.10 2.84
CA ARG A 45 5.84 -6.07 3.97
C ARG A 45 6.24 -6.99 5.11
N ASN A 46 6.96 -8.08 4.83
CA ASN A 46 7.38 -9.05 5.84
C ASN A 46 8.65 -8.62 6.57
N ASP A 47 8.58 -8.54 7.90
CA ASP A 47 9.73 -8.17 8.75
C ASP A 47 10.89 -9.19 8.69
N SER A 48 10.60 -10.45 8.37
CA SER A 48 11.62 -11.50 8.19
C SER A 48 12.68 -11.13 7.14
N TYR A 49 12.31 -10.35 6.11
CA TYR A 49 13.20 -9.89 5.05
C TYR A 49 13.91 -8.57 5.37
N ARG A 50 13.61 -7.93 6.52
CA ARG A 50 14.30 -6.71 6.98
C ARG A 50 15.71 -7.00 7.51
N ARG A 51 15.92 -8.19 8.10
CA ARG A 51 17.15 -8.82 8.67
C ARG A 51 17.95 -7.96 9.69
N PRO A 52 18.62 -8.59 10.68
CA PRO A 52 18.20 -9.68 11.55
C PRO A 52 17.67 -9.16 12.91
N SER A 53 16.90 -10.02 13.59
CA SER A 53 16.59 -9.92 15.02
C SER A 53 17.89 -9.73 15.82
N ALA A 54 18.23 -8.48 16.12
CA ALA A 54 19.01 -8.18 17.31
C ALA A 54 18.12 -8.58 18.48
N LYS A 55 18.60 -9.48 19.35
CA LYS A 55 17.90 -9.85 20.59
C LYS A 55 17.34 -8.58 21.23
N PRO A 56 16.06 -8.55 21.63
CA PRO A 56 15.47 -7.34 22.18
C PRO A 56 16.24 -6.98 23.46
N VAL A 57 16.96 -5.86 23.41
CA VAL A 57 17.31 -5.15 24.64
C VAL A 57 16.00 -4.52 25.09
N SER A 58 15.43 -5.05 26.16
CA SER A 58 14.23 -4.49 26.77
C SER A 58 14.48 -3.02 27.07
N SER A 59 13.74 -2.13 26.43
CA SER A 59 13.51 -0.79 26.94
C SER A 59 12.01 -0.60 26.98
N ASP A 60 11.51 -0.74 28.20
CA ASP A 60 10.23 -0.28 28.67
C ASP A 60 10.20 1.25 28.49
N ALA A 61 9.32 1.76 27.64
CA ALA A 61 9.00 3.18 27.57
C ALA A 61 7.62 3.35 26.91
N GLU A 62 6.61 3.29 27.74
CA GLU A 62 5.29 3.86 27.50
C GLU A 62 5.45 5.31 27.01
N GLN A 63 5.07 5.59 25.76
CA GLN A 63 4.90 6.97 25.27
C GLN A 63 3.54 7.06 24.59
N GLY A 64 2.57 7.54 25.36
CA GLY A 64 1.24 7.91 24.88
C GLY A 64 1.33 8.96 23.78
N LEU A 65 0.51 8.79 22.75
CA LEU A 65 0.41 9.74 21.65
C LEU A 65 -0.43 10.94 22.09
N HIS A 66 0.17 12.13 22.07
CA HIS A 66 -0.57 13.38 22.27
C HIS A 66 -1.43 13.70 21.03
N PRO A 67 -2.71 14.10 21.19
CA PRO A 67 -3.53 14.54 20.07
C PRO A 67 -3.05 15.87 19.49
N LEU A 68 -3.01 15.96 18.16
CA LEU A 68 -2.77 17.21 17.42
C LEU A 68 -4.01 18.11 17.53
N VAL A 69 -3.88 19.25 18.19
CA VAL A 69 -4.85 20.35 18.12
C VAL A 69 -4.47 21.20 16.90
N VAL A 70 -5.38 21.32 15.94
CA VAL A 70 -5.24 22.23 14.79
C VAL A 70 -6.22 23.38 14.98
N GLU A 71 -5.70 24.60 15.15
CA GLU A 71 -6.50 25.83 15.11
C GLU A 71 -6.93 26.13 13.66
N PRO A 72 -8.15 26.68 13.44
CA PRO A 72 -8.62 27.00 12.10
C PRO A 72 -8.05 28.35 11.67
N ALA A 73 -7.30 28.36 10.56
CA ALA A 73 -6.89 29.59 9.88
C ALA A 73 -7.75 29.79 8.62
N ASP A 74 -8.18 31.03 8.46
CA ASP A 74 -9.17 31.53 7.51
C ASP A 74 -8.84 31.33 6.03
N SER A 75 -9.94 31.33 5.28
CA SER A 75 -10.13 31.38 3.84
C SER A 75 -9.02 32.03 3.01
N VAL A 76 -8.46 31.25 2.07
CA VAL A 76 -7.87 31.78 0.84
C VAL A 76 -8.59 31.16 -0.35
N THR A 77 -9.34 32.01 -1.05
CA THR A 77 -10.00 31.72 -2.32
C THR A 77 -8.95 31.40 -3.37
N ILE A 78 -8.96 30.17 -3.89
CA ILE A 78 -8.16 29.80 -5.07
C ILE A 78 -9.13 29.39 -6.17
N GLU A 79 -9.10 30.18 -7.24
CA GLU A 79 -9.81 30.00 -8.51
C GLU A 79 -9.48 28.63 -9.13
N PRO A 80 -10.46 27.87 -9.68
CA PRO A 80 -10.18 26.53 -10.18
C PRO A 80 -9.51 26.60 -11.55
N ALA A 81 -8.19 26.42 -11.57
CA ALA A 81 -7.45 26.11 -12.79
C ALA A 81 -7.90 24.73 -13.28
N ALA A 82 -8.53 24.70 -14.46
CA ALA A 82 -8.95 23.49 -15.14
C ALA A 82 -7.75 22.56 -15.38
N LEU A 83 -7.68 21.47 -14.62
CA LEU A 83 -6.71 20.40 -14.85
C LEU A 83 -7.13 19.61 -16.10
N PRO A 84 -6.15 19.18 -16.92
CA PRO A 84 -6.44 18.38 -18.09
C PRO A 84 -7.08 17.06 -17.66
N VAL A 85 -8.13 16.67 -18.38
CA VAL A 85 -8.83 15.40 -18.24
C VAL A 85 -7.79 14.28 -18.27
N GLU A 86 -7.49 13.72 -17.09
CA GLU A 86 -6.68 12.52 -17.01
C GLU A 86 -7.44 11.44 -17.77
N GLN A 87 -6.80 10.86 -18.78
CA GLN A 87 -7.28 9.64 -19.39
C GLN A 87 -7.32 8.61 -18.26
N ASP A 88 -8.52 8.34 -17.75
CA ASP A 88 -8.77 7.37 -16.68
C ASP A 88 -8.49 5.99 -17.28
N VAL A 89 -7.22 5.61 -17.26
CA VAL A 89 -6.81 4.26 -17.59
C VAL A 89 -7.46 3.39 -16.52
N ASP A 90 -8.34 2.47 -16.92
CA ASP A 90 -9.06 1.60 -15.99
C ASP A 90 -8.06 0.60 -15.39
N LEU A 91 -7.41 1.02 -14.31
CA LEU A 91 -6.41 0.23 -13.62
C LEU A 91 -7.10 -0.92 -12.89
N LEU A 92 -6.57 -2.13 -13.07
CA LEU A 92 -6.93 -3.27 -12.23
C LEU A 92 -6.42 -3.03 -10.82
N LEU A 93 -7.32 -3.15 -9.85
CA LEU A 93 -7.01 -3.10 -8.45
C LEU A 93 -6.61 -4.51 -7.97
N ASP A 94 -5.67 -4.56 -7.03
CA ASP A 94 -5.40 -5.76 -6.25
C ASP A 94 -6.63 -6.16 -5.43
N ASP A 95 -6.59 -7.30 -4.73
CA ASP A 95 -7.70 -7.76 -3.89
C ASP A 95 -8.08 -6.72 -2.81
N ILE A 96 -9.37 -6.42 -2.71
CA ILE A 96 -9.95 -5.44 -1.80
C ILE A 96 -10.85 -6.15 -0.79
N GLU A 97 -10.68 -5.82 0.49
CA GLU A 97 -11.51 -6.32 1.57
C GLU A 97 -12.30 -5.16 2.20
N LEU A 98 -13.63 -5.23 2.13
CA LEU A 98 -14.55 -4.28 2.71
C LEU A 98 -15.24 -4.91 3.93
N ASN A 99 -15.21 -4.22 5.07
CA ASN A 99 -15.81 -4.71 6.31
C ASN A 99 -16.98 -3.83 6.73
N PHE A 100 -18.17 -4.40 6.84
CA PHE A 100 -19.39 -3.73 7.31
C PHE A 100 -19.64 -4.15 8.76
N GLY A 101 -19.04 -3.42 9.68
CA GLY A 101 -19.00 -3.77 11.09
C GLY A 101 -18.19 -5.05 11.34
N SER A 102 -18.58 -5.84 12.35
CA SER A 102 -17.87 -7.07 12.74
C SER A 102 -18.47 -8.36 12.16
N LYS A 103 -19.58 -8.27 11.43
CA LYS A 103 -20.36 -9.44 11.01
C LYS A 103 -20.29 -9.73 9.52
N ILE A 104 -19.97 -8.72 8.70
CA ILE A 104 -20.04 -8.83 7.25
C ILE A 104 -18.72 -8.33 6.69
N SER A 105 -18.07 -9.19 5.90
CA SER A 105 -16.85 -8.89 5.16
C SER A 105 -17.07 -9.28 3.71
N LEU A 106 -16.71 -8.40 2.79
CA LEU A 106 -16.82 -8.58 1.35
C LEU A 106 -15.42 -8.54 0.75
N HIS A 107 -15.03 -9.63 0.09
CA HIS A 107 -13.76 -9.73 -0.63
C HIS A 107 -14.00 -9.56 -2.13
N ILE A 108 -13.34 -8.59 -2.74
CA ILE A 108 -13.45 -8.26 -4.17
C ILE A 108 -12.07 -8.42 -4.79
N GLY A 109 -11.90 -9.46 -5.61
CA GLY A 109 -10.65 -9.70 -6.32
C GLY A 109 -10.67 -9.19 -7.76
N SER A 110 -9.52 -8.68 -8.23
CA SER A 110 -9.29 -8.30 -9.63
C SER A 110 -10.36 -7.38 -10.23
N CYS A 111 -10.81 -6.39 -9.46
CA CYS A 111 -11.81 -5.42 -9.89
C CYS A 111 -11.14 -4.21 -10.52
N SER A 112 -11.75 -3.66 -11.58
CA SER A 112 -11.26 -2.41 -12.14
C SER A 112 -11.70 -1.22 -11.29
N LYS A 113 -10.94 -0.13 -11.36
CA LYS A 113 -11.25 1.10 -10.62
C LYS A 113 -12.67 1.59 -10.94
N THR A 114 -13.07 1.59 -12.20
CA THR A 114 -14.42 2.04 -12.62
C THR A 114 -15.53 1.14 -12.09
N ALA A 115 -15.31 -0.18 -12.06
CA ALA A 115 -16.26 -1.14 -11.52
C ALA A 115 -16.44 -0.97 -10.00
N LEU A 116 -15.35 -0.76 -9.26
CA LEU A 116 -15.43 -0.51 -7.81
C LEU A 116 -16.19 0.79 -7.51
N VAL A 117 -15.89 1.87 -8.24
CA VAL A 117 -16.58 3.15 -8.07
C VAL A 117 -18.07 3.02 -8.36
N SER A 118 -18.44 2.24 -9.39
CA SER A 118 -19.84 1.97 -9.71
C SER A 118 -20.55 1.21 -8.59
N LEU A 119 -19.91 0.17 -8.05
CA LEU A 119 -20.43 -0.60 -6.92
C LEU A 119 -20.69 0.30 -5.70
N ILE A 120 -19.74 1.16 -5.33
CA ILE A 120 -19.90 2.07 -4.20
C ILE A 120 -21.12 2.99 -4.40
N LYS A 121 -21.26 3.58 -5.59
CA LYS A 121 -22.41 4.44 -5.92
C LYS A 121 -23.74 3.70 -5.84
N GLU A 122 -23.79 2.45 -6.29
CA GLU A 122 -24.98 1.62 -6.22
C GLU A 122 -25.36 1.28 -4.77
N MET A 123 -24.37 0.99 -3.93
CA MET A 123 -24.55 0.73 -2.50
C MET A 123 -24.98 1.97 -1.73
N GLU A 124 -24.49 3.16 -2.09
CA GLU A 124 -24.90 4.44 -1.49
C GLU A 124 -26.34 4.81 -1.91
N GLY A 125 -26.73 4.51 -3.15
CA GLY A 125 -28.05 4.87 -3.71
C GLY A 125 -29.20 3.96 -3.30
N THR A 126 -28.94 2.82 -2.66
CA THR A 126 -29.96 1.85 -2.22
C THR A 126 -30.42 2.03 -0.76
N LEU A 127 -29.92 3.06 -0.07
CA LEU A 127 -30.41 3.47 1.25
C LEU A 127 -31.70 4.30 1.13
N CYS A 128 -32.81 3.63 0.80
CA CYS A 128 -34.18 4.17 0.93
C CYS A 128 -34.96 3.37 1.97
#